data_AF-Q92FX2-F1
#
_entry.id   AF-Q92FX2-F1
#
_cell.length_a   1.000
_cell.length_b   1.000
_cell.length_c   1.000
_cell.angle_alpha   90.00
_cell.angle_beta   90.00
_cell.angle_gamma   90.00
#
_symmetry.space_group_name_H-M   'P 1'
#
loop_
_entity.id
_entity.type
_entity.pdbx_description
1 polymer ?
#
loop_
_entity_poly.entity_id
_entity_poly.type
_entity_poly.pdbx_seq_one_letter_code
_entity_poly.pdbx_strand_id
1 'polypeptide(L)'
;MVESGIHDTLCRAIIALFIPVNIKGEFNTSFKKLENLTRPFVNYFILPLFVFMNSGILLEYFAFKGICSNSILALIYGIIFGLFVGKQLGIMLFSYPFVKFKLCNLPSDTSWLKFYSIAILGGIGFTLSLFIGSILRLRAAALQTL
;
A
#
# COMPACT_ATOMS: atom_id res chain seq x y z
N MET A 1 19.51 9.64 -16.96
CA MET A 1 18.36 10.27 -17.64
C MET A 1 17.07 9.41 -17.51
N VAL A 2 16.82 8.82 -16.33
CA VAL A 2 15.51 8.30 -15.88
C VAL A 2 15.38 8.77 -14.44
N GLU A 3 15.01 10.05 -14.24
CA GLU A 3 14.97 10.61 -12.90
C GLU A 3 13.63 10.31 -12.22
N SER A 4 13.70 9.37 -11.27
CA SER A 4 12.67 8.94 -10.32
C SER A 4 11.55 8.04 -10.88
N GLY A 5 11.53 6.77 -10.45
CA GLY A 5 10.40 5.84 -10.72
C GLY A 5 9.06 6.31 -10.13
N ILE A 6 9.08 7.33 -9.27
CA ILE A 6 7.89 8.04 -8.78
C ILE A 6 7.22 8.78 -9.95
N HIS A 7 7.99 9.48 -10.79
CA HIS A 7 7.45 10.22 -11.93
C HIS A 7 6.71 9.29 -12.89
N ASP A 8 7.27 8.12 -13.21
CA ASP A 8 6.60 7.13 -14.07
C ASP A 8 5.26 6.66 -13.49
N THR A 9 5.20 6.46 -12.18
CA THR A 9 3.98 6.03 -11.48
C THR A 9 2.94 7.14 -11.44
N LEU A 10 3.37 8.38 -11.21
CA LEU A 10 2.51 9.56 -11.25
C LEU A 10 1.99 9.84 -12.66
N CYS A 11 2.82 9.75 -13.71
CA CYS A 11 2.40 9.93 -15.09
C CYS A 11 1.29 8.94 -15.46
N ARG A 12 1.41 7.67 -15.07
CA ARG A 12 0.34 6.67 -15.27
C ARG A 12 -0.95 7.04 -14.54
N ALA A 13 -0.85 7.52 -13.30
CA ALA A 13 -2.01 7.98 -12.53
C ALA A 13 -2.68 9.20 -13.18
N ILE A 14 -1.89 10.15 -13.68
CA ILE A 14 -2.39 11.33 -14.40
C ILE A 14 -3.08 10.92 -15.70
N ILE A 15 -2.46 10.05 -16.52
CA ILE A 15 -3.06 9.51 -17.75
C ILE A 15 -4.40 8.82 -17.43
N ALA A 16 -4.46 8.02 -16.36
CA ALA A 16 -5.69 7.34 -15.96
C ALA A 16 -6.82 8.31 -15.56
N LEU A 17 -6.48 9.49 -15.04
CA LEU A 17 -7.44 10.53 -14.65
C LEU A 17 -8.12 11.17 -15.87
N PHE A 18 -7.49 11.11 -17.05
CA PHE A 18 -8.06 11.59 -18.32
C PHE A 18 -8.94 10.55 -19.03
N ILE A 19 -9.11 9.35 -18.48
CA ILE A 19 -10.00 8.33 -19.05
C ILE A 19 -11.46 8.69 -18.73
N PRO A 20 -12.35 8.86 -19.72
CA PRO A 20 -13.73 9.26 -19.48
C PRO A 20 -14.56 8.13 -18.85
N VAL A 21 -15.01 8.34 -17.61
CA VAL A 21 -15.81 7.38 -16.83
C VAL A 21 -17.31 7.50 -17.11
N ASN A 22 -17.81 8.70 -17.43
CA ASN A 22 -19.22 8.98 -17.71
C ASN A 22 -19.35 9.56 -19.12
N ILE A 23 -20.20 8.95 -19.94
CA ILE A 23 -20.52 9.43 -21.29
C ILE A 23 -22.03 9.70 -21.31
N LYS A 24 -22.42 10.98 -21.45
CA LYS A 24 -23.82 11.45 -21.51
C LYS A 24 -24.67 11.19 -20.25
N GLY A 25 -24.08 11.23 -19.07
CA GLY A 25 -24.82 11.04 -17.81
C GLY A 25 -25.05 9.56 -17.45
N GLU A 26 -24.75 8.65 -18.37
CA GLU A 26 -24.72 7.21 -18.12
C GLU A 26 -23.28 6.75 -17.83
N PHE A 27 -23.13 5.94 -16.79
CA PHE A 27 -21.85 5.29 -16.49
C PHE A 27 -21.40 4.50 -17.73
N ASN A 28 -20.20 4.80 -18.21
CA ASN A 28 -19.68 4.22 -19.43
C ASN A 28 -19.50 2.70 -19.25
N THR A 29 -20.39 1.92 -19.86
CA THR A 29 -20.32 0.45 -19.83
C THR A 29 -18.98 -0.05 -20.36
N SER A 30 -18.33 0.69 -21.27
CA SER A 30 -16.99 0.36 -21.78
C SER A 30 -15.90 0.53 -20.74
N PHE A 31 -15.95 1.58 -19.89
CA PHE A 31 -15.01 1.74 -18.78
C PHE A 31 -15.18 0.62 -17.76
N LYS A 32 -16.44 0.29 -17.43
CA LYS A 32 -16.70 -0.81 -16.48
C LYS A 32 -16.22 -2.16 -17.01
N LYS A 33 -16.38 -2.41 -18.31
CA LYS A 33 -15.81 -3.59 -18.99
C LYS A 33 -14.28 -3.60 -18.92
N LEU A 34 -13.62 -2.49 -19.22
CA LEU A 34 -12.16 -2.36 -19.13
C LEU A 34 -11.65 -2.61 -17.70
N GLU A 35 -12.32 -2.03 -16.71
CA GLU A 35 -12.00 -2.22 -15.29
C GLU A 35 -12.14 -3.69 -14.90
N ASN A 36 -13.26 -4.33 -15.27
CA ASN A 36 -13.52 -5.74 -14.97
C ASN A 36 -12.55 -6.71 -15.66
N LEU A 37 -12.05 -6.37 -16.86
CA LEU A 37 -11.02 -7.15 -17.55
C LEU A 37 -9.63 -6.97 -16.93
N THR A 38 -9.31 -5.75 -16.51
CA THR A 38 -7.97 -5.40 -15.99
C THR A 38 -7.81 -5.83 -14.52
N ARG A 39 -8.87 -5.72 -13.71
CA ARG A 39 -8.88 -6.07 -12.28
C ARG A 39 -8.35 -7.48 -11.99
N PRO A 40 -8.81 -8.58 -12.64
CA PRO A 40 -8.27 -9.90 -12.38
C PRO A 40 -6.81 -10.03 -12.80
N PHE A 41 -6.41 -9.43 -13.94
CA PHE A 41 -5.00 -9.46 -14.38
C PHE A 41 -4.08 -8.75 -13.38
N VAL A 42 -4.49 -7.59 -12.86
CA VAL A 42 -3.74 -6.87 -11.82
C VAL A 42 -3.66 -7.69 -10.54
N ASN A 43 -4.79 -8.21 -10.06
CA ASN A 43 -4.86 -8.87 -8.77
C ASN A 43 -4.18 -10.25 -8.74
N TYR A 44 -4.26 -11.02 -9.82
CA TYR A 44 -3.75 -12.39 -9.87
C TYR A 44 -2.37 -12.51 -10.52
N PHE A 45 -1.93 -11.54 -11.33
CA PHE A 45 -0.64 -11.60 -12.02
C PHE A 45 0.31 -10.48 -11.61
N ILE A 46 -0.10 -9.22 -11.78
CA ILE A 46 0.79 -8.06 -11.54
C ILE A 46 1.15 -7.94 -10.06
N LEU A 47 0.17 -7.99 -9.16
CA LEU A 47 0.42 -7.85 -7.72
C LEU A 47 1.29 -8.99 -7.16
N PRO A 48 1.02 -10.29 -7.44
CA PRO A 48 1.89 -11.37 -6.98
C PRO A 48 3.31 -11.27 -7.55
N LEU A 49 3.45 -10.97 -8.85
CA LEU A 49 4.76 -10.80 -9.48
C LEU A 49 5.53 -9.61 -8.87
N PHE A 50 4.84 -8.50 -8.62
CA PHE A 50 5.41 -7.33 -7.98
C PHE A 50 5.91 -7.66 -6.57
N VAL A 51 5.09 -8.34 -5.76
CA VAL A 51 5.51 -8.77 -4.43
C VAL A 51 6.69 -9.70 -4.54
N PHE A 52 6.64 -10.74 -5.37
CA PHE A 52 7.74 -11.70 -5.56
C PHE A 52 9.08 -11.05 -5.96
N MET A 53 9.06 -10.09 -6.89
CA MET A 53 10.26 -9.38 -7.34
C MET A 53 10.84 -8.43 -6.28
N ASN A 54 9.99 -7.83 -5.43
CA ASN A 54 10.42 -6.85 -4.43
C ASN A 54 10.59 -7.45 -3.03
N SER A 55 10.00 -8.61 -2.75
CA SER A 55 10.09 -9.33 -1.48
C SER A 55 11.30 -10.24 -1.41
N GLY A 56 12.34 -10.00 -2.22
CA GLY A 56 13.61 -10.75 -2.26
C GLY A 56 14.40 -10.65 -0.95
N ILE A 57 13.75 -11.01 0.14
CA ILE A 57 14.23 -11.09 1.49
C ILE A 57 15.13 -12.31 1.50
N LEU A 58 16.43 -12.05 1.55
CA LEU A 58 17.44 -13.08 1.75
C LEU A 58 17.22 -13.69 3.14
N LEU A 59 16.41 -14.74 3.20
CA LEU A 59 16.13 -15.54 4.39
C LEU A 59 17.42 -16.09 5.01
N GLU A 60 18.49 -16.18 4.23
CA GLU A 60 19.84 -16.52 4.70
C GLU A 60 20.33 -15.58 5.82
N TYR A 61 20.00 -14.29 5.79
CA TYR A 61 20.32 -13.37 6.89
C TYR A 61 19.56 -13.71 8.17
N PHE A 62 18.34 -14.25 8.05
CA PHE A 62 17.49 -14.62 9.18
C PHE A 62 17.82 -16.00 9.76
N ALA A 63 18.28 -16.94 8.91
CA ALA A 63 18.49 -18.34 9.31
C ALA A 63 19.93 -18.67 9.72
N PHE A 64 20.95 -18.07 9.10
CA PHE A 64 22.36 -18.51 9.26
C PHE A 64 23.26 -17.55 10.04
N LYS A 65 22.89 -16.27 10.15
CA LYS A 65 23.47 -15.37 11.15
C LYS A 65 22.45 -15.27 12.26
N GLY A 66 22.72 -15.85 13.43
CA GLY A 66 21.98 -15.47 14.64
C GLY A 66 22.06 -13.96 14.76
N ILE A 67 20.96 -13.25 14.44
CA ILE A 67 20.88 -11.79 14.46
C ILE A 67 20.86 -11.36 15.93
N CYS A 68 22.02 -11.52 16.59
CA CYS A 68 22.35 -10.97 17.90
C CYS A 68 22.88 -9.53 17.79
N SER A 69 22.75 -8.89 16.63
CA SER A 69 22.85 -7.43 16.60
C SER A 69 21.48 -6.88 16.97
N ASN A 70 21.34 -6.48 18.25
CA ASN A 70 20.13 -5.90 18.84
C ASN A 70 19.48 -4.80 17.97
N SER A 71 20.27 -4.14 17.12
CA SER A 71 19.82 -3.08 16.21
C SER A 71 18.86 -3.55 15.10
N ILE A 72 19.16 -4.66 14.40
CA ILE A 72 18.33 -5.12 13.27
C ILE A 72 16.99 -5.67 13.77
N LEU A 73 17.03 -6.42 14.88
CA LEU A 73 15.83 -6.96 15.49
C LEU A 73 14.91 -5.83 16.01
N ALA A 74 15.50 -4.80 16.63
CA ALA A 74 14.77 -3.60 17.04
C ALA A 74 14.12 -2.87 15.85
N LEU A 75 14.81 -2.77 14.71
CA LEU A 75 14.25 -2.19 13.49
C LEU A 75 13.04 -3.00 12.99
N ILE A 76 13.14 -4.32 12.94
CA ILE A 76 12.05 -5.20 12.49
C ILE A 76 10.83 -5.06 13.41
N TYR A 77 11.04 -5.15 14.73
CA TYR A 77 9.95 -4.97 15.69
C TYR A 77 9.36 -3.56 15.61
N GLY A 78 10.18 -2.52 15.42
CA GLY A 78 9.72 -1.15 15.22
C GLY A 78 8.86 -1.01 13.96
N ILE A 79 9.23 -1.64 12.84
CA ILE A 79 8.44 -1.66 11.62
C ILE A 79 7.13 -2.41 11.85
N ILE A 80 7.17 -3.59 12.47
CA ILE A 80 5.96 -4.40 12.73
C ILE A 80 5.00 -3.66 13.66
N PHE A 81 5.46 -3.14 14.80
CA PHE A 81 4.64 -2.35 15.73
C PHE A 81 4.15 -1.06 15.08
N GLY A 82 5.01 -0.34 14.36
CA GLY A 82 4.66 0.90 13.67
C GLY A 82 3.58 0.69 12.60
N LEU A 83 3.66 -0.40 11.82
CA LEU A 83 2.65 -0.73 10.82
C LEU A 83 1.38 -1.28 11.46
N PHE A 84 1.49 -2.26 12.37
CA PHE A 84 0.33 -2.94 12.93
C PHE A 84 -0.42 -2.07 13.94
N VAL A 85 0.28 -1.58 14.97
CA VAL A 85 -0.33 -0.78 16.04
C VAL A 85 -0.54 0.66 15.57
N GLY A 86 0.43 1.24 14.87
CA GLY A 86 0.34 2.63 14.40
C GLY A 86 -0.83 2.85 13.43
N LYS A 87 -1.09 1.93 12.50
CA LYS A 87 -2.25 2.05 11.57
C LYS A 87 -3.58 1.89 12.29
N GLN A 88 -3.70 0.90 13.19
CA GLN A 88 -4.95 0.69 13.94
C GLN A 88 -5.26 1.87 14.85
N LEU A 89 -4.28 2.31 15.63
CA LEU A 89 -4.44 3.48 16.50
C LEU A 89 -4.69 4.74 15.69
N GLY A 90 -3.97 4.96 14.59
CA GLY A 90 -4.20 6.11 13.71
C GLY A 90 -5.63 6.15 13.16
N ILE A 91 -6.10 5.04 12.57
CA ILE A 91 -7.45 4.96 12.00
C ILE A 91 -8.51 5.19 13.09
N MET A 92 -8.38 4.55 14.27
CA MET A 92 -9.32 4.74 15.37
C MET A 92 -9.28 6.15 15.94
N LEU A 93 -8.10 6.71 16.18
CA LEU A 93 -7.91 8.02 16.79
C LEU A 93 -8.42 9.14 15.89
N PHE A 94 -8.24 9.03 14.57
CA PHE A 94 -8.74 10.04 13.62
C PHE A 94 -10.21 9.84 13.26
N SER A 95 -10.75 8.63 13.29
CA SER A 95 -12.18 8.41 13.01
C SER A 95 -13.09 8.69 14.20
N TYR A 96 -12.66 8.35 15.42
CA TYR A 96 -13.50 8.45 16.62
C TYR A 96 -14.00 9.87 16.90
N PRO A 97 -13.16 10.93 16.85
CA PRO A 97 -13.62 12.30 17.02
C PRO A 97 -14.60 12.73 15.93
N PHE A 98 -14.36 12.37 14.67
CA PHE A 98 -15.24 12.76 13.55
C PHE A 98 -16.63 12.15 13.69
N VAL A 99 -16.71 10.90 14.16
CA VAL A 99 -18.00 10.25 14.48
C VAL A 99 -18.64 10.90 15.71
N LYS A 100 -17.87 11.18 16.76
CA LYS A 100 -18.37 11.81 17.99
C LYS A 100 -18.89 13.23 17.77
N PHE A 101 -18.25 14.01 16.91
CA PHE A 101 -18.68 15.36 16.52
C PHE A 101 -19.76 15.36 15.43
N LYS A 102 -20.29 14.20 15.03
CA LYS A 102 -21.30 14.05 13.96
C LYS A 102 -20.88 14.66 12.61
N LEU A 103 -19.57 14.80 12.37
CA LEU A 103 -19.01 15.21 11.08
C LEU A 103 -19.10 14.06 10.06
N CYS A 104 -19.10 12.82 10.55
CA CYS A 104 -19.28 11.61 9.76
C CYS A 104 -20.17 10.64 10.53
N ASN A 105 -21.00 9.87 9.82
CA ASN A 105 -21.78 8.79 10.42
C ASN A 105 -21.15 7.44 10.03
N LEU A 106 -21.18 6.48 10.96
CA LEU A 106 -20.89 5.09 10.60
C LEU A 106 -21.96 4.62 9.59
N PRO A 107 -21.58 3.87 8.53
CA PRO A 107 -22.55 3.32 7.59
C PRO A 107 -23.59 2.46 8.31
N SER A 108 -24.81 2.42 7.76
CA SER A 108 -25.91 1.60 8.29
C SER A 108 -25.41 0.16 8.52
N ASP A 109 -25.77 -0.41 9.67
CA ASP A 109 -25.37 -1.75 10.12
C ASP A 109 -23.90 -1.96 10.49
N THR A 110 -23.11 -0.89 10.68
CA THR A 110 -21.75 -1.01 11.20
C THR A 110 -21.66 -0.74 12.70
N SER A 111 -21.14 -1.72 13.45
CA SER A 111 -20.73 -1.56 14.83
C SER A 111 -19.27 -1.12 14.90
N TRP A 112 -18.85 -0.54 16.03
CA TRP A 112 -17.44 -0.22 16.28
C TRP A 112 -16.51 -1.42 16.10
N LEU A 113 -17.00 -2.63 16.37
CA LEU A 113 -16.26 -3.88 16.16
C LEU A 113 -16.04 -4.19 14.67
N LYS A 114 -17.04 -3.97 13.81
CA LYS A 114 -16.89 -4.08 12.34
C LYS A 114 -15.93 -3.01 11.81
N PHE A 115 -16.02 -1.79 12.33
CA PHE A 115 -15.10 -0.71 11.96
C PHE A 115 -13.65 -1.01 12.37
N TYR A 116 -13.44 -1.63 13.54
CA TYR A 116 -12.12 -2.09 13.97
C TYR A 116 -11.51 -3.15 13.04
N SER A 117 -12.33 -4.03 12.48
CA SER A 117 -11.87 -4.99 11.46
C SER A 117 -11.31 -4.29 10.21
N ILE A 118 -11.92 -3.18 9.80
CA ILE A 118 -11.44 -2.35 8.68
C ILE A 118 -10.09 -1.68 9.05
N ALA A 119 -9.94 -1.24 10.30
CA ALA A 119 -8.68 -0.66 10.76
C ALA A 119 -7.53 -1.69 10.80
N ILE A 120 -7.81 -2.94 11.17
CA ILE A 120 -6.83 -4.04 11.08
C ILE A 120 -6.44 -4.27 9.61
N LEU A 121 -7.42 -4.35 8.71
CA LEU A 121 -7.16 -4.53 7.27
C LEU A 121 -6.32 -3.38 6.70
N GLY A 122 -6.58 -2.15 7.13
CA GLY A 122 -5.77 -0.97 6.81
C GLY A 122 -4.32 -1.03 7.33
N GLY A 123 -4.05 -1.92 8.29
CA GLY A 123 -2.70 -2.24 8.77
C GLY A 123 -1.86 -3.06 7.78
N ILE A 124 -2.49 -3.68 6.77
CA ILE A 124 -1.80 -4.50 5.77
C ILE A 124 -1.29 -3.60 4.62
N GLY A 125 -0.31 -2.74 4.93
CA GLY A 125 0.30 -1.79 3.99
C GLY A 125 1.48 -2.35 3.18
N PHE A 126 1.72 -3.66 3.25
CA PHE A 126 2.95 -4.31 2.80
C PHE A 126 3.36 -3.95 1.36
N THR A 127 2.42 -3.95 0.41
CA THR A 127 2.72 -3.74 -1.01
C THR A 127 3.22 -2.32 -1.32
N LEU A 128 2.58 -1.29 -0.76
CA LEU A 128 3.04 0.10 -0.93
C LEU A 128 4.37 0.35 -0.23
N SER A 129 4.59 -0.26 0.94
CA SER A 129 5.87 -0.18 1.65
C SER A 129 7.02 -0.82 0.84
N LEU A 130 6.79 -2.01 0.25
CA LEU A 130 7.76 -2.63 -0.65
C LEU A 130 8.04 -1.78 -1.89
N PHE A 131 7.01 -1.14 -2.45
CA PHE A 131 7.15 -0.23 -3.59
C PHE A 131 8.01 1.00 -3.27
N ILE A 132 7.75 1.66 -2.15
CA ILE A 132 8.55 2.81 -1.72
C ILE A 132 9.98 2.36 -1.41
N GLY A 133 10.14 1.21 -0.75
CA GLY A 133 11.45 0.61 -0.45
C GLY A 133 12.27 0.32 -1.70
N SER A 134 11.66 -0.18 -2.77
CA SER A 134 12.36 -0.48 -4.02
C SER A 134 12.80 0.78 -4.77
N ILE A 135 11.98 1.83 -4.77
CA ILE A 135 12.38 3.15 -5.29
C ILE A 135 13.59 3.71 -4.53
N LEU A 136 13.57 3.62 -3.19
CA LEU A 136 14.67 4.07 -2.36
C LEU A 136 15.95 3.27 -2.64
N ARG A 137 15.84 1.94 -2.76
CA ARG A 137 16.97 1.05 -3.06
C ARG A 137 17.61 1.37 -4.41
N LEU A 138 16.80 1.63 -5.44
CA LEU A 138 17.29 2.01 -6.77
C LEU A 138 18.08 3.33 -6.73
N ARG A 139 17.60 4.32 -5.95
CA ARG A 139 18.33 5.58 -5.74
C ARG A 139 19.66 5.38 -5.00
N ALA A 140 19.67 4.55 -3.97
CA ALA A 140 20.90 4.25 -3.22
C ALA A 140 21.96 3.55 -4.10
N ALA A 141 21.55 2.60 -4.95
CA ALA A 141 22.45 1.92 -5.87
C ALA A 141 23.06 2.87 -6.91
N ALA A 142 22.29 3.84 -7.42
CA ALA A 142 22.78 4.83 -8.38
C ALA A 142 23.82 5.80 -7.77
N LEU A 143 23.73 6.08 -6.46
CA LEU A 143 24.70 6.92 -5.76
C LEU A 143 26.02 6.20 -5.46
N GLN A 144 26.01 4.87 -5.35
CA GLN A 144 27.23 4.08 -5.11
C GLN A 144 28.08 3.87 -6.37
N THR A 145 27.54 4.16 -7.55
CA THR A 145 28.25 4.05 -8.84
C THR A 145 28.93 5.35 -9.29
N LEU A 146 28.80 6.45 -8.52
CA LEU A 146 29.49 7.73 -8.73
C LEU A 146 30.60 7.90 -7.69
#